data_AF-A0A238L982-F1
#
_entry.id   AF-A0A238L982-F1
#
_cell.length_a   1.000
_cell.length_b   1.000
_cell.length_c   1.000
_cell.angle_alpha   90.00
_cell.angle_beta   90.00
_cell.angle_gamma   90.00
#
_symmetry.space_group_name_H-M   'P 1'
#
loop_
_entity.id
_entity.type
_entity.pdbx_description
1 polymer ?
#
loop_
_entity_poly.entity_id
_entity_poly.type
_entity_poly.pdbx_seq_one_letter_code
_entity_poly.pdbx_strand_id
1 'polypeptide(L)' 'MDAGPDIRIDGLSFEGFEASFADRATAVFEQALADGAAGLTLTGHREIDRIDLDSVDFSSPDTCGRSLAAALLRALSQ' A
#
# COMPACT_ATOMS: atom_id res chain seq x y z
N MET A 1 4.94 -14.43 19.98
CA MET A 1 4.07 -14.26 18.80
C MET A 1 4.19 -12.80 18.45
N ASP A 2 4.96 -12.50 17.42
CA ASP A 2 5.15 -11.13 16.95
C ASP A 2 3.88 -10.76 16.18
N ALA A 3 2.98 -10.02 16.83
CA ALA A 3 1.86 -9.42 16.14
C ALA A 3 2.47 -8.25 15.35
N GLY A 4 2.77 -8.49 14.08
CA GLY A 4 3.16 -7.43 13.16
C GLY A 4 2.12 -6.29 13.19
N PRO A 5 2.50 -5.08 12.76
CA PRO A 5 1.59 -3.94 12.78
C PRO A 5 0.28 -4.26 12.04
N ASP A 6 -0.85 -4.05 12.70
CA ASP A 6 -2.18 -4.10 12.08
C ASP A 6 -2.34 -2.84 11.22
N ILE A 7 -2.06 -2.94 9.93
CA ILE A 7 -2.24 -1.84 8.99
C ILE A 7 -3.58 -2.03 8.29
N ARG A 8 -4.52 -1.13 8.60
CA ARG A 8 -5.81 -1.05 7.93
C ARG A 8 -5.84 0.15 7.00
N ILE A 9 -6.32 -0.06 5.78
CA ILE A 9 -6.50 0.98 4.79
C ILE A 9 -7.97 1.04 4.44
N ASP A 10 -8.57 2.19 4.73
CA ASP A 10 -9.96 2.47 4.42
C ASP A 10 -10.02 3.37 3.19
N GLY A 11 -10.86 3.02 2.20
CA GLY A 11 -11.14 3.88 1.05
C GLY A 11 -10.15 3.82 -0.13
N LEU A 12 -9.31 2.79 -0.27
CA LEU A 12 -8.53 2.61 -1.50
C LEU A 12 -9.46 2.28 -2.68
N SER A 13 -9.43 3.11 -3.72
CA SER A 13 -10.21 2.91 -4.95
C SER A 13 -9.35 3.20 -6.18
N PHE A 14 -9.43 2.32 -7.18
CA PHE A 14 -8.78 2.50 -8.48
C PHE A 14 -9.82 2.98 -9.51
N GLU A 15 -10.32 4.22 -9.33
CA GLU A 15 -11.28 4.81 -10.24
C GLU A 15 -10.69 4.97 -11.66
N GLY A 16 -11.47 4.61 -12.68
CA GLY A 16 -11.03 4.65 -14.08
C GLY A 16 -10.35 3.37 -14.58
N PHE A 17 -10.09 2.39 -13.71
CA PHE A 17 -9.63 1.05 -14.10
C PHE A 17 -10.77 0.04 -14.16
N GLU A 18 -10.58 -1.04 -14.92
CA GLU A 18 -11.52 -2.17 -14.91
C GLU A 18 -11.54 -2.84 -13.53
N ALA A 19 -12.69 -3.41 -13.15
CA ALA A 19 -12.87 -4.02 -11.83
C ALA A 19 -11.83 -5.13 -11.53
N SER A 20 -11.45 -5.91 -12.54
CA SER A 20 -10.41 -6.95 -12.43
C SER A 20 -9.03 -6.37 -12.18
N PHE A 21 -8.71 -5.21 -12.75
CA PHE A 21 -7.48 -4.49 -12.47
C PHE A 21 -7.48 -3.99 -11.02
N ALA A 22 -8.57 -3.34 -10.59
CA ALA A 22 -8.71 -2.79 -9.26
C ALA A 22 -8.61 -3.86 -8.16
N ASP A 23 -9.29 -5.00 -8.35
CA ASP A 23 -9.24 -6.15 -7.44
C ASP A 23 -7.81 -6.70 -7.32
N ARG A 24 -7.15 -6.91 -8.46
CA ARG A 24 -5.78 -7.44 -8.49
C ARG A 24 -4.77 -6.47 -7.89
N ALA A 25 -4.87 -5.17 -8.19
CA ALA A 25 -4.00 -4.14 -7.65
C ALA A 25 -4.16 -4.02 -6.13
N THR A 26 -5.40 -4.06 -5.63
CA THR A 26 -5.71 -4.07 -4.19
C THR A 26 -5.09 -5.27 -3.49
N ALA A 27 -5.32 -6.48 -3.99
CA ALA A 27 -4.77 -7.70 -3.37
C ALA A 27 -3.23 -7.68 -3.31
N VAL A 28 -2.58 -7.23 -4.39
CA VAL A 28 -1.12 -7.11 -4.45
C VAL A 28 -0.60 -6.02 -3.53
N PHE A 29 -1.32 -4.91 -3.43
CA PHE A 29 -1.01 -3.81 -2.52
C PHE A 29 -1.05 -4.27 -1.06
N GLU A 30 -2.12 -4.92 -0.62
CA GLU A 30 -2.27 -5.43 0.74
C GLU A 30 -1.17 -6.44 1.09
N GLN A 31 -0.84 -7.34 0.16
CA GLN A 31 0.25 -8.31 0.34
C GLN A 31 1.61 -7.62 0.46
N ALA A 32 1.93 -6.68 -0.43
CA ALA A 32 3.21 -5.98 -0.41
C ALA A 32 3.36 -5.09 0.82
N LEU A 33 2.26 -4.49 1.28
CA LEU A 33 2.20 -3.71 2.50
C LEU A 33 2.46 -4.58 3.74
N ALA A 34 1.80 -5.74 3.84
CA ALA A 34 2.02 -6.67 4.94
C ALA A 34 3.47 -7.18 5.00
N ASP A 35 4.06 -7.50 3.84
CA ASP A 35 5.46 -7.93 3.74
C ASP A 35 6.44 -6.82 4.16
N GLY A 36 6.26 -5.61 3.63
CA GLY A 36 7.13 -4.48 3.97
C GLY A 36 6.94 -3.97 5.39
N ALA A 37 5.74 -4.06 5.94
CA ALA A 37 5.43 -3.61 7.29
C ALA A 37 5.96 -4.53 8.38
N ALA A 38 6.20 -5.81 8.08
CA ALA A 38 6.86 -6.73 9.00
C ALA A 38 8.28 -6.24 9.39
N GLY A 39 8.91 -5.42 8.56
CA GLY A 39 10.20 -4.76 8.85
C GLY A 39 10.09 -3.39 9.51
N LEU A 40 8.89 -2.85 9.71
CA LEU A 40 8.68 -1.49 10.24
C LEU A 40 8.28 -1.54 11.72
N THR A 41 9.08 -0.86 12.55
CA THR A 41 8.67 -0.54 13.93
C THR A 41 7.78 0.70 13.91
N LEU A 42 6.49 0.51 13.64
CA LEU A 42 5.49 1.58 13.74
C LEU A 42 5.04 1.72 15.19
N THR A 43 5.39 2.84 15.84
CA THR A 43 4.93 3.15 17.20
C THR A 43 3.84 4.22 17.16
N GLY A 44 2.69 3.91 17.78
CA GLY A 44 1.55 4.82 17.83
C GLY A 44 0.75 4.90 16.53
N HIS A 45 -0.30 5.73 16.54
CA HIS A 45 -1.09 6.02 15.35
C HIS A 45 -0.33 6.99 14.44
N ARG A 46 -0.21 6.64 13.15
CA ARG A 46 0.34 7.53 12.14
C ARG A 46 -0.74 7.86 11.12
N GLU A 47 -0.93 9.15 10.91
CA GLU A 47 -1.76 9.68 9.84
C GLU A 47 -0.86 10.15 8.70
N ILE A 48 -1.19 9.74 7.48
CA ILE A 48 -0.46 10.15 6.27
C ILE A 48 -1.37 11.11 5.51
N ASP A 49 -1.04 12.39 5.57
CA ASP A 49 -1.78 13.45 4.88
C ASP A 49 -1.58 13.39 3.35
N ARG A 50 -0.39 12.92 2.91
CA ARG A 50 -0.05 12.85 1.50
C ARG A 50 0.86 11.67 1.17
N ILE A 51 0.51 10.96 0.10
CA ILE A 51 1.37 9.96 -0.55
C ILE A 51 1.79 10.52 -1.90
N ASP A 52 3.09 10.43 -2.21
CA ASP A 52 3.59 10.74 -3.54
C ASP A 52 3.22 9.61 -4.51
N LEU A 53 2.40 9.92 -5.50
CA LEU A 53 1.94 8.98 -6.51
C LEU A 53 2.77 9.01 -7.80
N ASP A 54 3.75 9.92 -7.91
CA ASP A 54 4.61 10.02 -9.10
C ASP A 54 5.43 8.74 -9.32
N SER A 55 5.76 8.06 -8.22
CA SER A 55 6.42 6.76 -8.22
C SER A 55 5.51 5.54 -8.45
N VAL A 56 4.18 5.74 -8.60
CA VAL A 56 3.23 4.65 -8.82
C VAL A 56 3.15 4.31 -10.30
N ASP A 57 3.41 3.04 -10.62
CA ASP A 57 3.41 2.53 -11.98
C ASP A 57 2.10 1.80 -12.28
N PHE A 58 1.31 2.36 -13.19
CA PHE A 58 -0.02 1.87 -13.57
C PHE A 58 -0.01 0.92 -14.79
N SER A 59 1.16 0.47 -15.25
CA SER A 59 1.29 -0.38 -16.46
C SER A 59 0.64 -1.75 -16.32
N SER A 60 0.49 -2.24 -15.09
CA SER A 60 -0.13 -3.53 -14.76
C SER A 60 -0.64 -3.50 -13.31
N PRO A 61 -1.69 -4.26 -12.97
CA PRO A 61 -2.27 -4.22 -11.64
C PRO A 61 -1.27 -4.67 -10.57
N ASP A 62 -0.44 -5.69 -10.86
CA ASP A 62 0.61 -6.14 -9.95
C ASP A 62 1.67 -5.07 -9.68
N THR A 63 2.10 -4.34 -10.72
CA THR A 63 3.08 -3.25 -10.57
C THR A 63 2.47 -2.07 -9.82
N CYS A 64 1.20 -1.75 -10.11
CA CYS A 64 0.45 -0.70 -9.44
C CYS A 64 0.33 -0.95 -7.95
N GLY A 65 -0.13 -2.15 -7.56
CA GLY A 65 -0.25 -2.51 -6.15
C GLY A 65 1.09 -2.47 -5.41
N ARG A 66 2.16 -3.00 -6.01
CA ARG A 66 3.51 -2.99 -5.39
C ARG A 66 4.09 -1.58 -5.25
N SER A 67 3.99 -0.77 -6.29
CA SER A 67 4.54 0.60 -6.28
C SER A 67 3.78 1.50 -5.31
N LEU A 68 2.45 1.36 -5.23
CA LEU A 68 1.64 2.05 -4.23
C LEU A 68 2.02 1.62 -2.79
N ALA A 69 2.20 0.32 -2.54
CA ALA A 69 2.63 -0.17 -1.23
C ALA A 69 4.01 0.39 -0.86
N ALA A 70 4.94 0.41 -1.80
CA ALA A 70 6.26 0.98 -1.60
C ALA A 70 6.22 2.49 -1.29
N ALA A 71 5.35 3.25 -1.95
CA ALA A 71 5.15 4.67 -1.68
C ALA A 71 4.61 4.89 -0.24
N LEU A 72 3.62 4.09 0.17
CA LEU A 72 3.06 4.15 1.52
C LEU A 72 4.07 3.76 2.60
N LEU A 73 4.79 2.64 2.41
CA LEU A 73 5.83 2.19 3.33
C LEU A 73 6.96 3.21 3.48
N ARG A 74 7.34 3.89 2.38
CA ARG A 74 8.29 5.00 2.43
C ARG A 74 7.76 6.16 3.27
N ALA A 75 6.50 6.57 3.07
CA ALA A 75 5.88 7.62 3.87
C ALA A 75 5.81 7.25 5.37
N LEU A 76 5.56 5.98 5.68
CA LEU A 76 5.56 5.46 7.06
C LEU A 76 6.95 5.42 7.71
N SER A 77 8.01 5.30 6.90
CA SER A 77 9.41 5.19 7.38
C SER A 77 10.09 6.54 7.64
N GLN A 78 9.47 7.66 7.24
CA GLN A 78 9.98 9.01 7.50
C GLN A 78 9.64 9.49 8.92
#